data_AF-A0A517YTD7-F1
#
_entry.id   AF-A0A517YTD7-F1
#
_cell.length_a   1.000
_cell.length_b   1.000
_cell.length_c   1.000
_cell.angle_alpha   90.00
_cell.angle_beta   90.00
_cell.angle_gamma   90.00
#
_symmetry.space_group_name_H-M   'P 1'
#
loop_
_entity.id
_entity.type
_entity.pdbx_description
1 polymer ?
#
loop_
_entity_poly.entity_id
_entity_poly.type
_entity_poly.pdbx_seq_one_letter_code
_entity_poly.pdbx_strand_id
1 'polypeptide(L)'
;MAWTSMHFATGMAGSALLTSTACLLFKRSPKYLPLIITAGGLFAITPDLPRIWREDFPSLPLASILGEKSLEQSLHNIGDLFFLHATLDRQPHEYALHGLALIVILYLAASIVSLLAHRHERNKLCKQIQKLEHHSAHIHNQFAKPDNRTSSATNNR
;
A
#
# COMPACT_ATOMS: atom_id res chain seq x y z
N MET A 1 15.92 -13.28 -16.20
CA MET A 1 16.13 -12.51 -14.95
C MET A 1 16.07 -10.99 -15.15
N ALA A 2 16.90 -10.39 -16.02
CA ALA A 2 16.96 -8.93 -16.18
C ALA A 2 15.65 -8.22 -16.56
N TRP A 3 14.94 -8.79 -17.52
CA TRP A 3 13.75 -8.21 -18.14
C TRP A 3 12.51 -8.22 -17.22
N THR A 4 12.38 -9.22 -16.34
CA THR A 4 11.24 -9.34 -15.40
C THR A 4 11.26 -8.26 -14.33
N SER A 5 12.45 -7.76 -13.96
CA SER A 5 12.60 -6.70 -12.96
C SER A 5 11.97 -5.37 -13.41
N MET A 6 12.10 -5.04 -14.69
CA MET A 6 11.53 -3.80 -15.23
C MET A 6 10.00 -3.89 -15.38
N HIS A 7 9.48 -5.06 -15.79
CA HIS A 7 8.04 -5.32 -15.82
C HIS A 7 7.43 -5.21 -14.42
N PHE A 8 8.06 -5.82 -13.42
CA PHE A 8 7.63 -5.71 -12.03
C PHE A 8 7.67 -4.27 -11.52
N ALA A 9 8.75 -3.53 -11.78
CA ALA A 9 8.88 -2.13 -11.41
C ALA A 9 7.77 -1.26 -12.03
N THR A 10 7.46 -1.49 -13.30
CA THR A 10 6.42 -0.75 -14.03
C THR A 10 5.04 -1.07 -13.48
N GLY A 11 4.76 -2.35 -13.18
CA GLY A 11 3.54 -2.77 -12.49
C GLY A 11 3.38 -2.11 -11.12
N MET A 12 4.45 -2.09 -10.33
CA MET A 12 4.47 -1.39 -9.04
C MET A 12 4.18 0.11 -9.19
N ALA A 13 4.83 0.79 -10.14
CA ALA A 13 4.64 2.22 -10.39
C ALA A 13 3.21 2.55 -10.83
N GLY A 14 2.67 1.76 -11.78
CA GLY A 14 1.29 1.92 -12.27
C GLY A 14 0.27 1.77 -11.15
N SER A 15 0.38 0.70 -10.35
CA SER A 15 -0.50 0.49 -9.21
C SER A 15 -0.30 1.52 -8.10
N ALA A 16 0.93 2.02 -7.88
CA ALA A 16 1.19 3.11 -6.94
C ALA A 16 0.45 4.39 -7.33
N LEU A 17 0.53 4.77 -8.61
CA LEU A 17 -0.15 5.97 -9.13
C LEU A 17 -1.66 5.84 -9.03
N LEU A 18 -2.23 4.72 -9.50
CA LEU A 18 -3.67 4.47 -9.45
C LEU A 18 -4.20 4.44 -8.02
N THR A 19 -3.52 3.71 -7.13
CA THR A 19 -3.93 3.57 -5.73
C THR A 19 -3.80 4.89 -4.99
N SER A 20 -2.72 5.64 -5.19
CA SER A 20 -2.54 6.95 -4.55
C SER A 20 -3.62 7.93 -5.00
N THR A 21 -3.94 7.95 -6.30
CA THR A 21 -5.01 8.79 -6.86
C THR A 21 -6.37 8.39 -6.28
N ALA A 22 -6.68 7.09 -6.22
CA ALA A 22 -7.90 6.60 -5.62
C ALA A 22 -7.99 6.93 -4.11
N CYS A 23 -6.91 6.76 -3.36
CA CYS A 23 -6.86 7.13 -1.95
C CYS A 23 -7.13 8.63 -1.74
N LEU A 24 -6.60 9.50 -2.61
CA LEU A 24 -6.85 10.94 -2.57
C LEU A 24 -8.32 11.27 -2.90
N LEU A 25 -8.88 10.68 -3.95
CA LEU A 25 -10.27 10.91 -4.38
C LEU A 25 -11.30 10.42 -3.36
N PHE A 26 -11.09 9.22 -2.80
CA PHE A 26 -12.03 8.59 -1.87
C PHE A 26 -11.71 8.88 -0.40
N LYS A 27 -10.68 9.70 -0.12
CA LYS A 27 -10.20 10.03 1.24
C LYS A 27 -9.99 8.79 2.12
N ARG A 28 -9.56 7.67 1.51
CA ARG A 28 -9.35 6.39 2.22
C ARG A 28 -7.92 6.26 2.72
N SER A 29 -7.76 5.62 3.88
CA SER A 29 -6.46 5.39 4.51
C SER A 29 -5.55 4.55 3.60
N PRO A 30 -4.27 4.95 3.40
CA PRO A 30 -3.32 4.25 2.52
C PRO A 30 -2.73 2.98 3.15
N LYS A 31 -3.40 2.38 4.14
CA LYS A 31 -2.90 1.20 4.88
C LYS A 31 -2.60 -0.01 3.99
N TYR A 32 -3.31 -0.18 2.88
CA TYR A 32 -3.11 -1.30 1.94
C TYR A 32 -2.24 -0.93 0.73
N LEU A 33 -1.70 0.29 0.69
CA LEU A 33 -0.94 0.80 -0.44
C LEU A 33 0.29 -0.09 -0.77
N PRO A 34 1.10 -0.56 0.19
CA PRO A 34 2.22 -1.46 -0.12
C PRO A 34 1.78 -2.80 -0.74
N LEU A 35 0.66 -3.35 -0.26
CA LEU A 35 0.13 -4.62 -0.75
C LEU A 35 -0.41 -4.49 -2.19
N ILE A 36 -1.12 -3.40 -2.49
CA ILE A 36 -1.65 -3.14 -3.83
C ILE A 36 -0.51 -2.85 -4.82
N ILE A 37 0.52 -2.10 -4.40
CA ILE A 37 1.72 -1.87 -5.24
C ILE A 37 2.42 -3.19 -5.56
N THR A 38 2.60 -4.06 -4.56
CA THR A 38 3.23 -5.37 -4.76
C THR A 38 2.40 -6.26 -5.66
N ALA A 39 1.07 -6.26 -5.48
CA ALA A 39 0.15 -6.99 -6.35
C ALA A 39 0.20 -6.48 -7.80
N GLY A 40 0.36 -5.18 -8.00
CA GLY A 40 0.60 -4.56 -9.31
C GLY A 40 1.85 -5.08 -10.00
N GLY A 41 2.96 -5.13 -9.27
CA GLY A 41 4.19 -5.74 -9.76
C GLY A 41 4.02 -7.21 -10.14
N LEU A 42 3.39 -8.01 -9.27
CA LEU A 42 3.13 -9.43 -9.54
C LEU A 42 2.25 -9.64 -10.77
N PHE A 43 1.21 -8.82 -10.93
CA PHE A 43 0.34 -8.87 -12.09
C PHE A 43 1.10 -8.53 -13.38
N ALA A 44 2.05 -7.59 -13.33
CA ALA A 44 2.89 -7.24 -14.48
C ALA A 44 3.92 -8.31 -14.87
N ILE A 45 4.37 -9.19 -13.96
CA ILE A 45 5.20 -10.37 -14.31
C ILE A 45 4.34 -11.50 -14.89
N THR A 46 3.02 -11.46 -14.72
CA THR A 46 2.17 -12.61 -15.10
C THR A 46 2.33 -13.01 -16.57
N PRO A 47 2.45 -12.07 -17.53
CA PRO A 47 2.72 -12.42 -18.93
C PRO A 47 4.09 -13.07 -19.19
N ASP A 48 5.05 -12.87 -18.29
CA ASP A 48 6.40 -13.43 -18.39
C ASP A 48 6.47 -14.88 -17.91
N LEU A 49 5.49 -15.33 -17.12
CA LEU A 49 5.47 -16.65 -16.50
C LEU A 49 5.69 -17.78 -17.52
N PRO A 50 4.96 -17.86 -18.65
CA PRO A 50 5.16 -18.94 -19.62
C PRO A 50 6.60 -19.06 -20.11
N ARG A 51 7.24 -17.92 -20.37
CA ARG A 51 8.63 -17.89 -20.81
C ARG A 51 9.59 -18.34 -19.71
N ILE A 52 9.37 -17.93 -18.45
CA ILE A 52 10.14 -18.38 -17.28
C ILE A 52 10.00 -19.90 -17.09
N TRP A 53 8.78 -20.44 -17.16
CA TRP A 53 8.56 -21.89 -17.04
C TRP A 53 9.25 -22.69 -18.15
N ARG A 54 9.29 -22.14 -19.37
CA ARG A 54 9.96 -22.76 -20.52
C ARG A 54 11.48 -22.69 -20.45
N GLU A 55 12.04 -21.53 -20.09
CA GLU A 55 13.49 -21.25 -20.15
C GLU A 55 14.20 -21.68 -18.86
N ASP A 56 13.64 -21.37 -17.69
CA ASP A 56 14.30 -21.58 -16.40
C ASP A 56 13.92 -22.92 -15.73
N PHE A 57 12.74 -23.48 -16.05
CA PHE A 57 12.24 -24.72 -15.43
C PHE A 57 11.75 -25.80 -16.41
N PRO A 58 12.52 -26.14 -17.46
CA PRO A 58 12.06 -27.05 -18.51
C PRO A 58 11.77 -28.49 -18.03
N SER A 59 12.31 -28.90 -16.87
CA SER A 59 12.15 -30.24 -16.32
C SER A 59 10.88 -30.45 -15.49
N LEU A 60 10.08 -29.40 -15.25
CA LEU A 60 8.86 -29.52 -14.45
C LEU A 60 7.71 -30.10 -15.29
N PRO A 61 6.86 -30.97 -14.71
CA PRO A 61 5.82 -31.69 -15.45
C PRO A 61 4.75 -30.77 -16.06
N LEU A 62 4.63 -29.54 -15.56
CA LEU A 62 3.72 -28.51 -16.07
C LEU A 62 4.39 -27.54 -17.05
N ALA A 63 5.71 -27.63 -17.29
CA ALA A 63 6.42 -26.68 -18.15
C ALA A 63 5.94 -26.71 -19.60
N SER A 64 5.48 -27.86 -20.09
CA SER A 64 4.92 -28.00 -21.44
C SER A 64 3.56 -27.31 -21.61
N ILE A 65 2.75 -27.24 -20.55
CA ILE A 65 1.43 -26.61 -20.54
C ILE A 65 1.57 -25.12 -20.21
N LEU A 66 2.31 -24.80 -19.16
CA LEU A 66 2.49 -23.42 -18.68
C LEU A 66 3.43 -22.62 -19.59
N GLY A 67 4.35 -23.27 -20.30
CA GLY A 67 5.28 -22.64 -21.24
C GLY A 67 4.81 -22.63 -22.71
N GLU A 68 3.54 -22.94 -22.96
CA GLU A 68 2.99 -22.97 -24.32
C GLU A 68 3.03 -21.57 -24.97
N LYS A 69 3.45 -21.50 -26.25
CA LYS A 69 3.57 -20.23 -26.98
C LYS A 69 2.22 -19.54 -27.21
N SER A 70 1.14 -20.31 -27.35
CA SER A 70 -0.22 -19.78 -27.51
C SER A 70 -0.67 -19.04 -26.24
N LEU A 71 -0.34 -19.60 -25.07
CA LEU A 71 -0.56 -19.01 -23.76
C LEU A 71 0.29 -17.76 -23.57
N GLU A 72 1.59 -17.82 -23.88
CA GLU A 72 2.49 -16.65 -23.90
C GLU A 72 1.91 -15.50 -24.74
N GLN A 73 1.45 -15.77 -25.96
CA GLN A 73 0.84 -14.76 -26.83
C GLN A 73 -0.45 -14.16 -26.24
N SER A 74 -1.31 -14.99 -25.65
CA SER A 74 -2.57 -14.53 -25.05
C SER A 74 -2.31 -13.64 -23.85
N LEU A 75 -1.36 -14.02 -22.99
CA LEU A 75 -0.98 -13.19 -21.85
C LEU A 75 -0.22 -11.92 -22.26
N HIS A 76 0.64 -11.97 -23.27
CA HIS A 76 1.32 -10.79 -23.80
C HIS A 76 0.32 -9.76 -24.35
N ASN A 77 -0.73 -10.20 -25.06
CA ASN A 77 -1.78 -9.28 -25.52
C ASN A 77 -2.48 -8.55 -24.36
N ILE A 78 -2.69 -9.24 -23.24
CA ILE A 78 -3.25 -8.64 -22.02
C ILE A 78 -2.21 -7.71 -21.37
N GLY A 79 -0.95 -8.14 -21.28
CA GLY A 79 0.16 -7.35 -20.74
C GLY A 79 0.38 -6.03 -21.50
N ASP A 80 0.30 -6.06 -22.83
CA ASP A 80 0.45 -4.89 -23.70
C ASP A 80 -0.61 -3.82 -23.43
N LEU A 81 -1.84 -4.24 -23.15
CA LEU A 81 -2.97 -3.38 -22.84
C LEU A 81 -2.79 -2.60 -21.53
N PHE A 82 -2.09 -3.15 -20.55
CA PHE A 82 -1.98 -2.58 -19.21
C PHE A 82 -0.59 -2.04 -18.86
N PHE A 83 0.48 -2.61 -19.42
CA PHE A 83 1.86 -2.36 -18.99
C PHE A 83 2.84 -2.02 -20.12
N LEU A 84 2.37 -1.90 -21.37
CA LEU A 84 3.22 -1.64 -22.54
C LEU A 84 4.34 -2.70 -22.68
N HIS A 85 4.00 -3.95 -22.40
CA HIS A 85 4.90 -5.12 -22.35
C HIS A 85 5.87 -5.20 -23.54
N ALA A 86 5.38 -5.02 -24.76
CA ALA A 86 6.15 -5.03 -26.00
C ALA A 86 7.18 -3.89 -26.10
N THR A 87 6.97 -2.79 -25.37
CA THR A 87 7.94 -1.68 -25.29
C THR A 87 9.02 -1.99 -24.25
N LEU A 88 8.64 -2.61 -23.14
CA LEU A 88 9.55 -3.05 -22.08
C LEU A 88 10.47 -4.19 -22.55
N ASP A 89 9.96 -5.13 -23.34
CA ASP A 89 10.72 -6.22 -23.92
C ASP A 89 11.81 -5.77 -24.91
N ARG A 90 11.68 -4.56 -25.47
CA ARG A 90 12.68 -3.98 -26.38
C ARG A 90 13.86 -3.33 -25.63
N GLN A 91 13.82 -3.28 -24.30
CA GLN A 91 14.88 -2.63 -23.53
C GLN A 91 16.13 -3.52 -23.43
N PRO A 92 17.34 -2.95 -23.61
CA PRO A 92 18.57 -3.69 -23.43
C PRO A 92 18.76 -4.14 -21.97
N HIS A 93 19.56 -5.19 -21.79
CA HIS A 93 19.75 -5.88 -20.50
C HIS A 93 20.22 -4.96 -19.36
N GLU A 94 20.88 -3.85 -19.69
CA GLU A 94 21.37 -2.83 -18.76
C GLU A 94 20.25 -2.14 -17.95
N TYR A 95 19.02 -2.16 -18.46
CA TYR A 95 17.85 -1.61 -17.74
C TYR A 95 17.35 -2.50 -16.61
N ALA A 96 17.87 -3.72 -16.46
CA ALA A 96 17.56 -4.57 -15.30
C ALA A 96 17.94 -3.93 -13.97
N LEU A 97 19.11 -3.30 -13.92
CA LEU A 97 19.57 -2.61 -12.71
C LEU A 97 18.67 -1.41 -12.39
N HIS A 98 18.16 -0.74 -13.43
CA HIS A 98 17.21 0.36 -13.30
C HIS A 98 15.87 -0.15 -12.76
N GLY A 99 15.36 -1.27 -13.28
CA GLY A 99 14.18 -1.96 -12.75
C GLY A 99 14.34 -2.28 -11.27
N LEU A 100 15.45 -2.90 -10.87
CA LEU A 100 15.75 -3.19 -9.46
C LEU A 100 15.81 -1.92 -8.60
N ALA A 101 16.50 -0.87 -9.06
CA ALA A 101 16.57 0.41 -8.35
C ALA A 101 15.18 1.02 -8.15
N LEU A 102 14.31 0.99 -9.18
CA LEU A 102 12.93 1.45 -9.10
C LEU A 102 12.11 0.65 -8.09
N ILE A 103 12.25 -0.68 -8.06
CA ILE A 103 11.58 -1.55 -7.08
C ILE A 103 11.92 -1.11 -5.66
N VAL A 104 13.21 -0.92 -5.37
CA VAL A 104 13.68 -0.50 -4.05
C VAL A 104 13.11 0.87 -3.68
N ILE A 105 13.16 1.84 -4.59
CA ILE A 105 12.63 3.19 -4.37
C ILE A 105 11.12 3.15 -4.12
N LEU A 106 10.36 2.42 -4.94
CA LEU A 106 8.90 2.31 -4.81
C LEU A 106 8.50 1.61 -3.51
N TYR A 107 9.23 0.57 -3.12
CA TYR A 107 9.01 -0.12 -1.86
C TYR A 107 9.26 0.79 -0.67
N LEU A 108 10.40 1.50 -0.63
CA LEU A 108 10.72 2.46 0.42
C LEU A 108 9.68 3.59 0.50
N ALA A 109 9.28 4.14 -0.65
CA ALA A 109 8.24 5.16 -0.71
C ALA A 109 6.92 4.65 -0.13
N ALA A 110 6.49 3.44 -0.49
CA ALA A 110 5.28 2.82 0.06
C ALA A 110 5.36 2.64 1.58
N SER A 111 6.50 2.16 2.10
CA SER A 111 6.72 1.99 3.54
C SER A 111 6.67 3.32 4.29
N ILE A 112 7.30 4.38 3.76
CA ILE A 112 7.30 5.71 4.36
C ILE A 112 5.86 6.27 4.40
N VAL A 113 5.11 6.15 3.30
CA VAL A 113 3.71 6.61 3.23
C VAL A 113 2.84 5.90 4.27
N SER A 114 2.97 4.56 4.39
CA SER A 114 2.24 3.81 5.41
C SER A 114 2.63 4.20 6.84
N LEU A 115 3.92 4.44 7.09
CA LEU A 115 4.40 4.89 8.41
C LEU A 115 3.85 6.28 8.77
N LEU A 116 3.87 7.21 7.82
CA LEU A 116 3.32 8.56 8.01
C LEU A 116 1.80 8.51 8.25
N ALA A 117 1.08 7.67 7.49
CA ALA A 117 -0.35 7.48 7.69
C ALA A 117 -0.68 6.91 9.07
N HIS A 118 0.06 5.90 9.52
CA HIS A 118 -0.11 5.31 10.85
C HIS A 118 0.20 6.33 11.96
N ARG A 119 1.27 7.13 11.81
CA ARG A 119 1.61 8.21 12.75
C ARG A 119 0.49 9.25 12.83
N HIS A 120 -0.11 9.61 11.69
CA HIS A 120 -1.21 10.57 11.66
C HIS A 120 -2.48 10.05 12.33
N GLU A 121 -2.82 8.76 12.14
CA GLU A 121 -3.93 8.11 12.86
C GLU A 121 -3.68 8.07 14.37
N ARG A 122 -2.47 7.71 14.82
CA ARG A 122 -2.09 7.74 16.24
C ARG A 122 -2.21 9.13 16.84
N ASN A 123 -1.74 10.17 16.15
CA ASN A 123 -1.84 11.54 16.63
C ASN A 123 -3.30 12.00 16.75
N LYS A 124 -4.19 11.57 15.85
CA LYS A 124 -5.64 11.85 15.96
C LYS A 124 -6.24 11.18 17.19
N LEU A 125 -5.91 9.92 17.44
CA LEU A 125 -6.38 9.17 18.62
C LEU A 125 -5.90 9.81 19.92
N CYS A 126 -4.62 10.16 20.04
CA CYS A 126 -4.09 10.83 21.24
C CYS A 126 -4.81 12.17 21.51
N LYS A 127 -5.08 12.96 20.48
CA LYS A 127 -5.85 14.21 20.63
C LYS A 127 -7.29 13.97 21.06
N GLN A 128 -7.92 12.86 20.65
CA GLN A 128 -9.27 12.50 21.10
C GLN A 128 -9.28 12.06 22.56
N ILE A 129 -8.31 11.24 22.98
CA ILE A 129 -8.17 10.78 24.37
C ILE A 129 -7.95 11.98 25.29
N GLN A 130 -7.01 12.88 24.97
CA GLN A 130 -6.77 14.10 25.75
C GLN A 130 -8.04 14.97 25.88
N LYS A 131 -8.81 15.11 24.79
CA LYS A 131 -10.09 15.84 24.84
C LYS A 131 -11.10 15.19 25.78
N LEU A 132 -11.19 13.86 25.79
CA LEU A 132 -12.09 13.12 26.68
C LEU A 132 -11.65 13.24 28.15
N GLU A 133 -10.36 13.13 28.42
CA GLU A 133 -9.80 13.31 29.77
C GLU A 133 -10.08 14.71 30.31
N HIS A 134 -9.85 15.76 29.51
CA HIS A 134 -10.18 17.13 29.90
C HIS A 134 -11.68 17.32 30.16
N HIS A 135 -12.55 16.72 29.34
CA HIS A 135 -14.00 16.80 29.53
C HIS A 135 -14.44 16.07 30.81
N SER A 136 -13.89 14.88 31.07
CA SER A 136 -14.15 14.10 32.27
C SER A 136 -13.68 14.82 33.54
N ALA A 137 -12.50 15.44 33.52
CA ALA A 137 -11.98 16.24 34.63
C ALA A 137 -12.86 17.47 34.94
N HIS A 138 -13.39 18.13 33.91
CA HIS A 138 -14.33 19.25 34.09
C HIS A 138 -15.65 18.80 34.72
N ILE A 139 -16.20 17.67 34.27
CA ILE A 139 -17.41 17.06 34.85
C ILE A 139 -17.17 16.71 36.32
N HIS A 140 -16.07 16.01 36.64
CA HIS A 140 -15.76 15.61 38.00
C HIS A 140 -15.61 16.82 38.95
N ASN A 141 -14.95 17.89 38.51
CA ASN A 141 -14.83 19.12 39.30
C ASN A 141 -16.16 19.86 39.53
N GLN A 142 -17.14 19.74 38.63
CA GLN A 142 -18.47 20.30 38.86
C GLN A 142 -19.25 19.54 39.94
N PHE A 143 -19.08 18.22 40.02
CA PHE A 143 -19.77 17.38 41.02
C PHE A 143 -19.01 17.25 42.35
N ALA A 144 -17.70 17.51 42.37
CA ALA A 144 -16.88 17.46 43.57
C ALA A 144 -16.92 18.76 44.41
N LYS A 145 -17.61 19.81 43.95
CA LYS A 145 -17.77 21.05 44.72
C LYS A 145 -18.86 20.83 45.78
N PRO A 146 -18.52 20.74 47.07
CA PRO A 146 -19.53 20.55 48.11
C PRO A 146 -20.47 21.76 48.10
N ASP A 147 -21.77 21.48 48.10
CA ASP A 147 -22.82 22.49 48.14
C ASP A 147 -22.73 23.21 49.49
N ASN A 148 -21.99 24.33 49.54
CA ASN A 148 -21.78 25.14 50.74
C ASN A 148 -23.06 25.90 51.19
N ARG A 149 -24.25 25.41 50.81
CA ARG A 149 -25.55 26.05 51.03
C ARG A 149 -26.24 25.65 52.34
N THR A 150 -25.66 24.79 53.17
CA THR A 150 -26.32 24.30 54.41
C THR A 150 -25.80 24.90 55.73
N SER A 151 -24.82 25.81 55.72
CA SER A 151 -24.23 26.33 56.97
C SER A 151 -24.77 27.67 57.52
N SER A 152 -25.84 28.26 56.97
CA SER A 152 -26.34 29.58 57.43
C SER A 152 -27.71 29.58 58.11
N ALA A 153 -28.17 28.45 58.68
CA ALA A 153 -29.46 28.37 59.35
C ALA A 153 -29.36 27.78 60.77
N THR A 154 -28.50 28.31 61.64
CA THR A 154 -28.54 28.06 63.10
C THR A 154 -27.74 29.12 63.85
N ASN A 155 -28.16 30.38 63.81
CA ASN A 155 -27.76 31.32 64.86
C ASN A 155 -28.82 32.41 65.04
N ASN A 156 -29.85 32.12 65.81
CA ASN A 156 -30.69 33.11 66.48
C ASN A 156 -31.09 32.51 67.82
N ARG A 157 -30.32 32.85 68.85
CA ARG A 157 -30.70 32.73 70.25
C ARG A 157 -30.21 33.95 71.00
#